data_AF-A0A5P9BG20-F1
#
_entry.id   AF-A0A5P9BG20-F1
#
_cell.length_a   1.000
_cell.length_b   1.000
_cell.length_c   1.000
_cell.angle_alpha   90.00
_cell.angle_beta   90.00
_cell.angle_gamma   90.00
#
_symmetry.space_group_name_H-M   'P 1'
#
loop_
_entity.id
_entity.type
_entity.pdbx_description
1 polymer ?
#
loop_
_entity_poly.entity_id
_entity_poly.type
_entity_poly.pdbx_seq_one_letter_code
_entity_poly.pdbx_strand_id
1 'polypeptide(L)'
;MSQAKHPLDNKIIALLQQRGMIKSEAKTRLKKQVYKLQASEVNQINNYSNHFGLNAKQKLIDEILDIRREAMISSLTSEKGRI
;
A
#
# COMPACT_ATOMS: atom_id res chain seq x y z
N MET A 1 4.75 16.54 5.11
CA MET A 1 5.21 16.26 3.74
C MET A 1 4.08 15.60 2.98
N SER A 2 3.50 16.32 2.01
CA SER A 2 2.45 15.79 1.15
C SER A 2 3.11 14.86 0.13
N GLN A 3 3.26 13.58 0.46
CA GLN A 3 3.67 12.58 -0.52
C GLN A 3 2.70 12.66 -1.69
N ALA A 4 3.23 12.82 -2.91
CA ALA A 4 2.43 12.73 -4.12
C ALA A 4 1.61 11.44 -4.03
N LYS A 5 0.28 11.55 -4.11
CA LYS A 5 -0.59 10.39 -3.97
C LYS A 5 -0.31 9.45 -5.13
N HIS A 6 0.06 8.22 -4.82
CA HIS A 6 0.28 7.21 -5.84
C HIS A 6 -1.03 7.01 -6.64
N PRO A 7 -1.01 6.93 -7.99
CA PRO A 7 -2.23 6.84 -8.78
C PRO A 7 -3.15 5.68 -8.37
N LEU A 8 -2.56 4.55 -7.95
CA LEU A 8 -3.31 3.38 -7.49
C LEU A 8 -4.05 3.63 -6.17
N ASP A 9 -3.63 4.59 -5.34
CA ASP A 9 -4.34 4.92 -4.10
C ASP A 9 -5.74 5.46 -4.39
N ASN A 10 -5.88 6.27 -5.44
CA ASN A 10 -7.18 6.79 -5.86
C ASN A 10 -8.08 5.65 -6.36
N LYS A 11 -7.51 4.69 -7.10
CA LYS A 11 -8.24 3.50 -7.56
C LYS A 11 -8.69 2.63 -6.38
N ILE A 12 -7.83 2.38 -5.40
CA ILE A 12 -8.17 1.63 -4.19
C ILE A 12 -9.28 2.35 -3.41
N ILE A 13 -9.16 3.67 -3.21
CA ILE A 13 -10.18 4.46 -2.52
C ILE A 13 -11.53 4.34 -3.25
N ALA A 14 -11.55 4.49 -4.58
CA ALA A 14 -12.77 4.35 -5.37
C ALA A 14 -13.40 2.95 -5.23
N LEU A 15 -12.59 1.89 -5.29
CA LEU A 15 -13.07 0.50 -5.12
C LEU A 15 -13.63 0.25 -3.72
N LEU A 16 -13.02 0.82 -2.67
CA LEU A 16 -13.54 0.73 -1.31
C LEU A 16 -14.85 1.50 -1.14
N GLN A 17 -14.97 2.68 -1.77
CA GLN A 17 -16.20 3.48 -1.73
C GLN A 17 -17.35 2.79 -2.48
N GLN A 18 -17.06 2.07 -3.57
CA GLN A 18 -18.05 1.23 -4.26
C GLN A 18 -18.62 0.11 -3.37
N ARG A 19 -17.95 -0.22 -2.27
CA ARG A 19 -18.38 -1.21 -1.27
C ARG A 19 -19.03 -0.58 -0.04
N GLY A 20 -19.39 0.70 -0.12
CA GLY A 20 -20.11 1.42 0.94
C GLY A 20 -19.22 2.15 1.95
N MET A 21 -17.89 2.10 1.84
CA MET A 21 -17.02 2.87 2.75
C MET A 21 -17.08 4.37 2.41
N ILE A 22 -17.10 5.23 3.42
CA ILE A 22 -16.90 6.67 3.18
C ILE A 22 -15.42 6.98 2.93
N LYS A 23 -15.13 8.14 2.34
CA LYS A 23 -13.76 8.51 1.90
C LYS A 23 -12.73 8.46 3.04
N SER A 24 -13.11 8.85 4.26
CA SER A 24 -12.23 8.79 5.44
C SER A 24 -11.89 7.35 5.83
N GLU A 25 -12.89 6.46 5.84
CA GLU A 25 -12.70 5.04 6.12
C GLU A 25 -11.83 4.36 5.06
N ALA A 26 -12.09 4.64 3.78
CA ALA A 26 -11.29 4.12 2.68
C ALA A 26 -9.81 4.51 2.80
N LYS A 27 -9.54 5.77 3.15
CA LYS A 27 -8.17 6.25 3.43
C LYS A 27 -7.55 5.57 4.64
N THR A 28 -8.31 5.39 5.72
CA THR A 28 -7.83 4.70 6.92
C THR A 28 -7.46 3.24 6.61
N ARG A 29 -8.28 2.54 5.82
CA ARG A 29 -8.02 1.17 5.40
C ARG A 29 -6.79 1.09 4.49
N LEU A 30 -6.67 1.98 3.50
CA LEU A 30 -5.48 2.10 2.66
C LEU A 30 -4.22 2.32 3.51
N LYS A 31 -4.23 3.27 4.45
CA LYS A 31 -3.09 3.52 5.35
C LYS A 31 -2.72 2.28 6.16
N LYS A 32 -3.71 1.55 6.69
CA LYS A 32 -3.50 0.36 7.50
C LYS A 32 -2.93 -0.82 6.70
N GLN A 33 -3.36 -1.00 5.45
CA GLN A 33 -2.99 -2.18 4.66
C GLN A 33 -1.79 -1.96 3.74
N VAL A 34 -1.58 -0.74 3.23
CA VAL A 34 -0.47 -0.43 2.32
C VAL A 34 0.69 0.21 3.08
N TYR A 35 0.43 1.30 3.80
CA TYR A 35 1.50 2.15 4.36
C TYR A 35 2.01 1.74 5.74
N LYS A 36 1.29 0.89 6.48
CA LYS A 36 1.73 0.41 7.79
C LYS A 36 2.75 -0.72 7.60
N LEU A 37 4.02 -0.39 7.69
CA LEU A 37 5.11 -1.37 7.77
C LEU A 37 5.07 -2.10 9.11
N GLN A 38 5.30 -3.41 9.09
CA GLN A 38 5.48 -4.24 10.27
C GLN A 38 6.93 -4.18 10.76
N ALA A 39 7.16 -4.52 12.03
CA ALA A 39 8.50 -4.51 12.61
C ALA A 39 9.50 -5.40 11.83
N SER A 40 9.05 -6.56 11.35
CA SER A 40 9.85 -7.45 10.49
C SER A 40 10.29 -6.79 9.19
N GLU A 41 9.40 -6.05 8.54
CA GLU A 41 9.70 -5.34 7.30
C GLU A 41 10.64 -4.16 7.53
N VAL A 42 10.45 -3.43 8.62
CA VAL A 42 11.39 -2.36 9.02
C VAL A 42 12.79 -2.93 9.23
N ASN A 43 12.90 -4.09 9.88
CA ASN A 43 14.19 -4.76 10.06
C ASN A 43 14.80 -5.18 8.72
N GLN A 44 14.00 -5.76 7.82
CA GLN A 44 14.46 -6.14 6.48
C GLN A 44 14.94 -4.92 5.69
N ILE A 45 14.19 -3.82 5.71
CA ILE A 45 14.53 -2.56 5.05
C ILE A 45 15.85 -1.99 5.60
N ASN A 46 16.04 -2.01 6.92
CA ASN A 46 17.27 -1.52 7.54
C ASN A 46 18.47 -2.42 7.20
N ASN A 47 18.30 -3.74 7.24
CA ASN A 47 19.35 -4.69 6.85
C ASN A 47 19.75 -4.51 5.39
N TYR A 48 18.78 -4.32 4.49
CA TYR A 48 19.04 -4.04 3.08
C TYR A 48 19.76 -2.71 2.89
N SER A 49 19.33 -1.65 3.58
CA SER A 49 19.98 -0.33 3.55
C SER A 49 21.43 -0.37 4.02
N ASN A 50 21.77 -1.22 4.99
CA ASN A 50 23.14 -1.32 5.50
C ASN A 50 24.11 -1.89 4.45
N HIS A 51 23.63 -2.74 3.54
CA HIS A 51 24.45 -3.35 2.49
C HIS A 51 24.47 -2.52 1.21
N PHE A 52 23.37 -1.84 0.88
CA PHE A 52 23.19 -1.20 -0.43
C PHE A 52 22.99 0.32 -0.38
N GLY A 53 23.01 0.92 0.82
CA GLY A 53 22.86 2.36 1.03
C GLY A 53 21.41 2.87 0.97
N LEU A 54 21.25 4.18 1.16
CA LEU A 54 19.95 4.84 1.32
C LEU A 54 19.06 4.79 0.06
N ASN A 55 19.64 4.82 -1.13
CA ASN A 55 18.86 4.74 -2.38
C ASN A 55 18.17 3.37 -2.53
N ALA A 56 18.86 2.30 -2.14
CA ALA A 56 18.31 0.95 -2.15
C ALA A 56 17.21 0.78 -1.10
N LYS A 57 17.33 1.46 0.05
CA LYS A 57 16.28 1.53 1.08
C LYS A 57 14.97 2.08 0.52
N GLN A 58 15.03 3.21 -0.18
CA GLN A 58 13.84 3.86 -0.73
C GLN A 58 13.19 3.00 -1.81
N LYS A 59 13.98 2.42 -2.72
CA LYS A 59 13.47 1.49 -3.74
C LYS A 59 12.74 0.29 -3.13
N LEU A 60 13.33 -0.33 -2.10
CA LEU A 60 12.70 -1.47 -1.43
C LEU A 60 11.39 -1.08 -0.75
N ILE A 61 11.32 0.11 -0.14
CA ILE A 61 10.06 0.61 0.43
C ILE A 61 9.03 0.78 -0.68
N ASP A 62 9.39 1.42 -1.79
CA ASP A 62 8.46 1.68 -2.90
C ASP A 62 7.93 0.37 -3.50
N GLU A 63 8.79 -0.63 -3.70
CA GLU A 63 8.41 -1.98 -4.16
C GLU A 63 7.44 -2.67 -3.20
N ILE A 64 7.72 -2.64 -1.89
CA ILE A 64 6.81 -3.20 -0.86
C ILE A 64 5.44 -2.54 -0.95
N LEU A 65 5.40 -1.20 -1.08
CA LEU A 65 4.15 -0.46 -1.18
C LEU A 65 3.39 -0.80 -2.47
N ASP A 66 4.07 -0.93 -3.61
CA ASP A 66 3.45 -1.27 -4.89
C ASP A 66 2.84 -2.67 -4.90
N ILE A 67 3.58 -3.68 -4.41
CA ILE A 67 3.07 -5.05 -4.25
C ILE A 67 1.80 -5.06 -3.40
N ARG A 68 1.77 -4.29 -2.31
CA ARG A 68 0.58 -4.19 -1.45
C ARG A 68 -0.59 -3.51 -2.13
N ARG A 69 -0.35 -2.46 -2.93
CA ARG A 69 -1.41 -1.79 -3.71
C ARG A 69 -2.01 -2.75 -4.72
N GLU A 70 -1.17 -3.50 -5.45
CA GLU A 70 -1.61 -4.50 -6.42
C GLU A 70 -2.41 -5.62 -5.76
N ALA A 71 -1.90 -6.18 -4.66
CA ALA A 71 -2.60 -7.21 -3.88
C ALA A 71 -3.96 -6.70 -3.39
N MET A 72 -4.03 -5.46 -2.89
CA MET A 72 -5.28 -4.86 -2.45
C MET A 72 -6.25 -4.68 -3.61
N ILE A 73 -5.82 -4.14 -4.75
CA ILE A 73 -6.67 -4.03 -5.95
C ILE A 73 -7.19 -5.39 -6.38
N SER A 74 -6.32 -6.40 -6.47
CA SER A 74 -6.68 -7.77 -6.86
C SER A 74 -7.74 -8.35 -5.93
N SER A 75 -7.60 -8.18 -4.62
CA SER A 75 -8.61 -8.60 -3.64
C SER A 75 -9.93 -7.85 -3.82
N LEU A 76 -9.87 -6.53 -4.08
CA LEU A 76 -11.04 -5.69 -4.23
C LEU A 76 -11.82 -5.97 -5.52
N THR A 77 -11.14 -6.40 -6.58
CA THR A 77 -11.77 -6.73 -7.86
C THR A 77 -12.27 -8.18 -7.89
N SER A 78 -11.54 -9.12 -7.27
CA SER A 78 -11.91 -10.55 -7.29
C SER A 78 -13.16 -10.86 -6.46
N GLU A 79 -13.43 -10.11 -5.40
CA GLU A 79 -14.64 -10.28 -4.59
C GLU A 79 -15.93 -9.86 -5.31
N LYS A 80 -15.83 -9.08 -6.39
CA LYS A 80 -16.98 -8.62 -7.18
C LYS A 80 -17.61 -9.74 -8.03
N GLY A 81 -16.97 -10.91 -8.12
CA GLY A 81 -17.42 -12.07 -8.91
C GLY A 81 -18.02 -13.22 -8.10
N ARG A 82 -18.27 -13.04 -6.79
CA ARG A 82 -19.02 -14.01 -5.96
C ARG A 82 -20.45 -13.51 -5.77
N ILE A 83 -21.28 -13.68 -6.79
CA ILE A 83 -22.74 -13.53 -6.72
C ILE A 83 -23.36 -14.70 -7.49
#